data_AF-A0A6L4YB03-F1
#
_entry.id   AF-A0A6L4YB03-F1
#
_cell.length_a   1.000
_cell.length_b   1.000
_cell.length_c   1.000
_cell.angle_alpha   90.00
_cell.angle_beta   90.00
_cell.angle_gamma   90.00
#
_symmetry.space_group_name_H-M   'P 1'
#
loop_
_entity.id
_entity.type
_entity.pdbx_description
1 polymer ?
#
loop_
_entity_poly.entity_id
_entity_poly.type
_entity_poly.pdbx_seq_one_letter_code
_entity_poly.pdbx_strand_id
1 'polypeptide(L)'
;MIINYGYTDGSGEYYIVIDTDKCDGCGECVPACPQNVLELAEDDYGDIVVKVRDEVKSKVSYVCLGFNPGCSKNEANCRSVCKHDVISHTW
;
A
#
# COMPACT_ATOMS: atom_id res chain seq x y z
N MET A 1 4.22 -12.53 -4.88
CA MET A 1 5.41 -11.87 -5.39
C MET A 1 5.57 -10.54 -4.65
N ILE A 2 6.78 -10.01 -4.50
CA ILE A 2 6.97 -8.68 -3.89
C ILE A 2 6.96 -7.60 -4.98
N ILE A 3 6.10 -6.60 -4.82
CA ILE A 3 5.98 -5.45 -5.72
C ILE A 3 6.28 -4.16 -4.95
N ASN A 4 7.09 -3.29 -5.54
CA ASN A 4 7.46 -1.99 -4.97
C ASN A 4 6.82 -0.85 -5.78
N TYR A 5 6.02 -0.02 -5.11
CA TYR A 5 5.41 1.17 -5.68
C TYR A 5 6.05 2.40 -5.07
N GLY A 6 6.74 3.20 -5.88
CA GLY A 6 7.44 4.36 -5.34
C GLY A 6 8.57 4.88 -6.21
N TYR A 7 9.48 5.60 -5.58
CA TYR A 7 10.64 6.19 -6.23
C TYR A 7 11.81 6.36 -5.24
N THR A 8 12.99 6.54 -5.81
CA THR A 8 14.20 6.96 -5.11
C THR A 8 14.62 8.33 -5.63
N ASP A 9 15.07 9.20 -4.74
CA ASP A 9 15.72 10.44 -5.11
C ASP A 9 16.97 10.69 -4.25
N GLY A 10 17.57 11.89 -4.38
CA GLY A 10 18.75 12.26 -3.61
C GLY A 10 18.52 12.42 -2.10
N SER A 11 17.28 12.35 -1.63
CA SER A 11 16.89 12.49 -0.21
C SER A 11 16.51 11.16 0.45
N GLY A 12 16.14 10.13 -0.31
CA GLY A 12 15.84 8.81 0.23
C GLY A 12 15.11 7.86 -0.72
N GLU A 13 14.64 6.75 -0.15
CA GLU A 13 13.86 5.69 -0.81
C GLU A 13 12.42 5.74 -0.30
N TYR A 14 11.45 5.86 -1.20
CA TYR A 14 10.04 6.05 -0.88
C TYR A 14 9.18 5.01 -1.56
N TYR A 15 9.12 3.81 -0.98
CA TYR A 15 8.38 2.67 -1.53
C TYR A 15 7.28 2.18 -0.59
N ILE A 16 6.11 1.88 -1.17
CA ILE A 16 5.14 0.93 -0.60
C ILE A 16 5.47 -0.45 -1.17
N VAL A 17 5.68 -1.40 -0.29
CA VAL A 17 5.99 -2.79 -0.62
C VAL A 17 4.75 -3.64 -0.36
N ILE A 18 4.31 -4.38 -1.38
CA ILE A 18 3.17 -5.28 -1.30
C ILE A 18 3.62 -6.70 -1.61
N ASP A 19 3.38 -7.63 -0.68
CA ASP A 19 3.58 -9.06 -0.89
C ASP A 19 2.30 -9.69 -1.43
N THR A 20 2.22 -9.84 -2.76
CA THR A 20 1.08 -10.42 -3.44
C THR A 20 0.96 -11.93 -3.20
N ASP A 21 2.01 -12.65 -2.78
CA ASP A 21 1.90 -14.11 -2.52
C ASP A 21 1.08 -14.37 -1.26
N LYS A 22 1.08 -13.41 -0.33
CA LYS A 22 0.31 -13.47 0.91
C LYS A 22 -1.02 -12.74 0.82
N CYS A 23 -1.28 -12.06 -0.29
CA CYS A 23 -2.51 -11.30 -0.48
C CYS A 23 -3.61 -12.26 -0.92
N ASP A 24 -4.72 -12.26 -0.18
CA ASP A 24 -5.91 -13.04 -0.47
C ASP A 24 -7.00 -12.23 -1.20
N GLY A 25 -6.69 -10.99 -1.59
CA GLY A 25 -7.64 -10.12 -2.29
C GLY A 25 -8.83 -9.63 -1.44
N CYS A 26 -8.77 -9.76 -0.11
CA CYS A 26 -9.92 -9.46 0.76
C CYS A 26 -10.44 -8.01 0.69
N GLY A 27 -9.58 -7.06 0.27
CA GLY A 27 -9.99 -5.67 0.00
C GLY A 27 -10.17 -4.76 1.22
N GLU A 28 -10.08 -5.27 2.44
CA GLU A 28 -10.29 -4.50 3.69
C GLU A 28 -9.37 -3.26 3.80
N CYS A 29 -8.18 -3.34 3.21
CA CYS A 29 -7.20 -2.26 3.23
C CYS A 29 -7.61 -1.05 2.37
N VAL A 30 -8.46 -1.24 1.34
CA VAL A 30 -8.92 -0.17 0.44
C VAL A 30 -9.76 0.87 1.18
N PRO A 31 -10.88 0.53 1.86
CA PRO A 31 -11.67 1.49 2.62
C PRO A 31 -10.95 1.99 3.88
N ALA A 32 -10.00 1.22 4.42
CA ALA A 32 -9.19 1.64 5.57
C ALA A 32 -8.13 2.70 5.21
N CYS A 33 -7.85 2.94 3.93
CA CYS A 33 -6.90 3.95 3.52
C CYS A 33 -7.56 5.34 3.45
N PRO A 34 -7.23 6.29 4.34
CA PRO A 34 -7.87 7.61 4.34
C PRO A 34 -7.54 8.44 3.10
N GLN A 35 -6.43 8.14 2.44
CA GLN A 35 -5.95 8.82 1.23
C GLN A 35 -6.33 8.07 -0.05
N ASN A 36 -7.02 6.94 0.07
CA ASN A 36 -7.49 6.13 -1.04
C ASN A 36 -6.39 5.81 -2.08
N VAL A 37 -5.20 5.43 -1.62
CA VAL A 37 -4.06 5.11 -2.51
C VAL A 37 -4.06 3.66 -3.00
N LEU A 38 -4.94 2.82 -2.46
CA LEU A 38 -5.01 1.39 -2.74
C LEU A 38 -6.24 1.07 -3.60
N GLU A 39 -6.11 0.04 -4.43
CA GLU A 39 -7.19 -0.56 -5.22
C GLU A 39 -7.01 -2.08 -5.32
N LEU A 40 -8.07 -2.80 -5.69
CA LEU A 40 -7.99 -4.22 -6.03
C LEU A 40 -7.86 -4.36 -7.55
N ALA A 41 -6.88 -5.13 -8.00
CA ALA A 41 -6.65 -5.39 -9.41
C ALA A 41 -6.02 -6.78 -9.61
N GLU A 42 -6.22 -7.37 -10.79
CA GLU A 42 -5.58 -8.63 -11.18
C GLU A 42 -4.07 -8.44 -11.31
N ASP A 43 -3.28 -9.34 -10.74
CA ASP A 43 -1.85 -9.43 -10.99
C ASP A 43 -1.53 -10.13 -12.33
N ASP A 44 -0.23 -10.32 -12.62
CA ASP A 44 0.22 -10.96 -13.86
C ASP A 44 -0.19 -12.45 -13.96
N TYR A 45 -0.67 -13.05 -12.86
CA TYR A 45 -1.11 -14.44 -12.77
C TYR A 45 -2.64 -14.59 -12.73
N GLY A 46 -3.37 -13.48 -12.73
CA GLY A 46 -4.84 -13.46 -12.68
C GLY A 46 -5.42 -13.51 -11.27
N ASP A 47 -4.59 -13.36 -10.24
CA ASP A 47 -5.06 -13.29 -8.85
C ASP A 47 -5.49 -11.86 -8.50
N ILE A 48 -6.61 -11.72 -7.81
CA ILE A 48 -7.09 -10.43 -7.32
C ILE A 48 -6.29 -10.04 -6.10
N VAL A 49 -5.47 -9.00 -6.21
CA VAL A 49 -4.60 -8.53 -5.13
C VAL A 49 -4.75 -7.03 -4.93
N VAL A 50 -4.30 -6.54 -3.77
CA VAL A 50 -4.19 -5.11 -3.55
C VAL A 50 -3.02 -4.53 -4.35
N LYS A 51 -3.24 -3.40 -5.02
CA LYS A 51 -2.23 -2.61 -5.71
C LYS A 51 -2.31 -1.15 -5.28
N VAL A 52 -1.22 -0.41 -5.46
CA VAL A 52 -1.24 1.06 -5.35
C VAL A 52 -1.79 1.63 -6.66
N ARG A 53 -2.67 2.62 -6.57
CA ARG A 53 -3.27 3.25 -7.74
C ARG A 53 -2.23 3.81 -8.70
N ASP A 54 -2.43 3.56 -9.98
CA ASP A 54 -1.50 3.97 -11.05
C ASP A 54 -1.27 5.49 -11.08
N GLU A 55 -2.27 6.27 -10.68
CA GLU A 55 -2.24 7.74 -10.65
C GLU A 55 -1.23 8.28 -9.64
N VAL A 56 -1.00 7.56 -8.54
CA VAL A 56 -0.20 8.01 -7.40
C VAL A 56 1.06 7.16 -7.15
N LYS A 57 1.22 6.00 -7.81
CA LYS A 57 2.31 5.05 -7.54
C LYS A 57 3.72 5.65 -7.61
N SER A 58 3.97 6.59 -8.53
CA SER A 58 5.30 7.23 -8.69
C SER A 58 5.51 8.44 -7.78
N LYS A 59 4.48 8.85 -7.03
CA LYS A 59 4.48 10.03 -6.14
C LYS A 59 3.92 9.68 -4.76
N VAL A 60 3.99 8.40 -4.41
CA VAL A 60 3.16 7.82 -3.36
C VAL A 60 3.45 8.43 -1.98
N SER A 61 4.69 8.82 -1.68
CA SER A 61 5.07 9.51 -0.44
C SER A 61 4.51 10.92 -0.29
N TYR A 62 4.11 11.58 -1.38
CA TYR A 62 3.44 12.89 -1.31
C TYR A 62 1.97 12.78 -0.93
N VAL A 63 1.38 11.59 -1.12
CA VAL A 63 -0.06 11.33 -0.89
C VAL A 63 -0.24 10.47 0.36
N CYS A 64 0.43 9.34 0.42
CA CYS A 64 0.50 8.48 1.58
C CYS A 64 1.50 9.06 2.58
N LEU A 65 1.00 9.61 3.68
CA LEU A 65 1.83 10.20 4.74
C LEU A 65 2.55 9.16 5.62
N GLY A 66 2.56 7.87 5.23
CA GLY A 66 3.14 6.79 6.03
C GLY A 66 2.49 6.70 7.41
N PHE A 67 3.25 6.30 8.44
CA PHE A 67 2.77 6.20 9.84
C PHE A 67 2.79 7.54 10.60
N ASN A 68 2.76 8.69 9.90
CA ASN A 68 2.56 10.00 10.53
C ASN A 68 1.17 10.04 11.25
N PRO A 69 0.86 10.95 12.20
CA PRO A 69 -0.43 10.98 12.94
C PRO A 69 -1.70 10.98 12.08
N GLY A 70 -1.61 11.26 10.77
CA GLY A 70 -2.70 11.12 9.80
C GLY A 70 -3.04 9.67 9.41
N CYS A 71 -2.13 8.72 9.64
CA CYS A 71 -2.35 7.26 9.59
C CYS A 71 -2.21 6.62 11.00
N SER A 72 -1.51 7.34 11.90
CA SER A 72 -1.32 7.03 13.32
C SER A 72 -2.38 7.72 14.19
N LYS A 73 -3.62 7.25 14.06
CA LYS A 73 -4.40 6.90 15.26
C LYS A 73 -4.91 5.49 15.04
N ASN A 74 -4.47 4.62 15.93
CA ASN A 74 -4.66 3.18 16.08
C ASN A 74 -6.12 2.67 16.02
N GLU A 75 -6.97 3.21 15.15
CA GLU A 75 -8.41 2.88 15.06
C GLU A 75 -8.72 2.02 13.82
N ALA A 76 -8.12 2.29 12.64
CA ALA A 76 -8.01 1.37 11.50
C ALA A 76 -7.18 1.99 10.36
N ASN A 77 -6.18 1.29 9.81
CA ASN A 77 -5.49 1.64 8.57
C ASN A 77 -5.21 0.38 7.73
N CYS A 78 -4.68 0.55 6.52
CA CYS A 78 -4.42 -0.55 5.59
C CYS A 78 -3.57 -1.69 6.19
N ARG A 79 -2.63 -1.37 7.09
CA ARG A 79 -1.81 -2.37 7.78
C ARG A 79 -2.58 -3.04 8.92
N SER A 80 -3.29 -2.28 9.76
CA SER A 80 -3.98 -2.84 10.93
C SER A 80 -5.16 -3.74 10.55
N VAL A 81 -5.79 -3.50 9.40
CA VAL A 81 -6.88 -4.34 8.89
C VAL A 81 -6.38 -5.55 8.09
N CYS A 82 -5.12 -5.53 7.64
CA CYS A 82 -4.55 -6.62 6.88
C CYS A 82 -4.14 -7.77 7.81
N LYS A 83 -4.88 -8.88 7.76
CA LYS A 83 -4.58 -10.10 8.54
C LYS A 83 -3.26 -10.78 8.12
N HIS A 84 -2.79 -10.48 6.92
CA HIS A 84 -1.64 -11.10 6.29
C HIS A 84 -0.36 -10.22 6.34
N ASP A 85 -0.45 -9.01 6.92
CA ASP A 85 0.62 -7.99 7.01
C ASP A 85 1.37 -7.80 5.66
N VAL A 86 0.63 -7.75 4.55
CA VAL A 86 1.23 -7.74 3.20
C VAL A 86 1.73 -6.36 2.76
N ILE A 87 1.33 -5.30 3.46
CA ILE A 87 1.59 -3.90 3.06
C ILE A 87 2.60 -3.29 4.03
N SER A 88 3.71 -2.79 3.50
CA SER A 88 4.72 -2.04 4.26
C SER A 88 5.24 -0.83 3.48
N HIS A 89 5.99 0.06 4.14
CA HIS A 89 6.58 1.24 3.52
C HIS A 89 7.93 1.58 4.14
N THR A 90 8.70 2.43 3.45
CA THR A 90 10.08 2.77 3.81
C THR A 90 10.26 4.07 4.61
N TRP A 91 9.21 4.88 4.79
CA TRP A 91 9.25 6.19 5.47
C TRP A 91 8.29 6.34 6.66
#